data_AF-Q0YSC6-F1
#
_entry.id   AF-Q0YSC6-F1
#
_cell.length_a   1.000
_cell.length_b   1.000
_cell.length_c   1.000
_cell.angle_alpha   90.00
_cell.angle_beta   90.00
_cell.angle_gamma   90.00
#
_symmetry.space_group_name_H-M   'P 1'
#
loop_
_entity.id
_entity.type
_entity.pdbx_description
1 polymer ?
#
loop_
_entity_poly.entity_id
_entity_poly.type
_entity_poly.pdbx_seq_one_letter_code
_entity_poly.pdbx_strand_id
1 'polypeptide(L)'
;MNIDRLSQFALALFITIFSISSYANSESEVLLGLNQTPKTIDIRVATGGCTQKEDFKIDVKKGLTEKSPYSITIYRIKNDYCKAYLPEGVLLSFTKEELGINGLTEFIVTNRFGNTSQHLIVGIQEDHNFLKKVLLDATIQAINMDIKRYKAWIEQASDKVKKAEYKQGLDRLVQEKQKYQTMKPIDYELPKKITLVGQYEGRQILFKGQSKLGPFYNVVASSSPLTKGKEYSFEFYLVYPREYQFPSYYVYVTKAGNE
;
A
#
# COMPACT_ATOMS: atom_id res chain seq x y z
N MET A 1 69.56 47.08 24.19
CA MET A 1 70.85 46.37 24.04
C MET A 1 70.61 44.93 24.49
N ASN A 2 70.84 43.95 23.61
CA ASN A 2 70.81 42.47 23.75
C ASN A 2 69.72 41.83 24.66
N ILE A 3 68.75 41.03 24.18
CA ILE A 3 68.79 39.77 23.39
C ILE A 3 69.05 38.53 24.28
N ASP A 4 68.11 37.58 24.21
CA ASP A 4 68.18 36.14 24.59
C ASP A 4 68.31 35.78 26.10
N ARG A 5 67.73 34.68 26.63
CA ARG A 5 67.20 33.43 26.00
C ARG A 5 66.30 32.60 26.94
N LEU A 6 65.40 31.80 26.33
CA LEU A 6 64.91 30.44 26.73
C LEU A 6 63.98 30.19 27.94
N SER A 7 63.00 29.31 27.68
CA SER A 7 62.33 28.33 28.59
C SER A 7 61.30 28.84 29.63
N GLN A 8 60.17 28.16 29.91
CA GLN A 8 59.56 26.95 29.29
C GLN A 8 58.12 26.69 29.85
N PHE A 9 57.23 26.06 29.05
CA PHE A 9 55.91 25.46 29.43
C PHE A 9 54.85 26.42 30.04
N ALA A 10 53.52 26.22 30.00
CA ALA A 10 52.58 25.15 29.59
C ALA A 10 51.23 25.83 29.19
N LEU A 11 50.23 25.27 28.49
CA LEU A 11 50.00 24.05 27.68
C LEU A 11 48.78 24.34 26.76
N ALA A 12 48.90 24.23 25.43
CA ALA A 12 47.76 24.43 24.51
C ALA A 12 47.20 23.07 24.04
N LEU A 13 46.14 22.60 24.71
CA LEU A 13 45.52 21.29 24.43
C LEU A 13 44.60 21.37 23.20
N PHE A 14 45.17 21.20 22.00
CA PHE A 14 44.38 21.00 20.77
C PHE A 14 43.75 19.61 20.76
N ILE A 15 42.50 19.51 21.23
CA ILE A 15 41.68 18.30 21.08
C ILE A 15 41.17 18.26 19.63
N THR A 16 41.93 17.62 18.75
CA THR A 16 41.44 17.26 17.42
C THR A 16 40.42 16.13 17.52
N ILE A 17 39.14 16.50 17.60
CA ILE A 17 38.03 15.56 17.48
C ILE A 17 38.03 15.01 16.04
N PHE A 18 38.74 13.90 15.84
CA PHE A 18 38.59 13.08 14.64
C PHE A 18 37.20 12.43 14.70
N SER A 19 36.21 13.13 14.13
CA SER A 19 34.91 12.54 13.81
C SER A 19 35.12 11.47 12.74
N ILE A 20 35.42 10.25 13.18
CA ILE A 20 35.41 9.06 12.32
C ILE A 20 33.95 8.82 11.95
N SER A 21 33.52 9.43 10.86
CA SER A 21 32.22 9.16 10.25
C SER A 21 32.24 7.72 9.74
N SER A 22 31.77 6.81 10.59
CA SER A 22 31.48 5.42 10.25
C SER A 22 30.38 5.39 9.19
N TYR A 23 30.76 5.56 7.93
CA TYR A 23 29.92 5.23 6.79
C TYR A 23 29.76 3.70 6.75
N ALA A 24 28.80 3.23 7.55
CA ALA A 24 28.26 1.89 7.40
C ALA A 24 27.86 1.68 5.94
N ASN A 25 27.98 0.44 5.46
CA ASN A 25 27.54 0.02 4.13
C ASN A 25 26.01 0.21 4.02
N SER A 26 25.57 1.42 3.67
CA SER A 26 24.17 1.70 3.36
C SER A 26 23.86 1.09 2.00
N GLU A 27 23.10 -0.01 1.97
CA GLU A 27 22.51 -0.49 0.72
C GLU A 27 21.67 0.63 0.06
N SER A 28 21.61 0.64 -1.26
CA SER A 28 20.74 1.57 -1.97
C SER A 28 19.27 1.20 -1.74
N GLU A 29 18.43 2.23 -1.55
CA GLU A 29 16.99 2.06 -1.31
C GLU A 29 16.33 1.33 -2.49
N VAL A 30 15.33 0.48 -2.21
CA VAL A 30 14.48 -0.07 -3.27
C VAL A 30 13.31 0.89 -3.50
N LEU A 31 13.20 1.42 -4.72
CA LEU A 31 12.18 2.38 -5.08
C LEU A 31 10.89 1.67 -5.51
N LEU A 32 9.74 2.19 -5.07
CA LEU A 32 8.42 1.80 -5.59
C LEU A 32 8.12 2.45 -6.95
N GLY A 33 8.77 3.58 -7.23
CA GLY A 33 8.66 4.30 -8.50
C GLY A 33 9.52 5.56 -8.52
N LEU A 34 9.70 6.11 -9.71
CA LEU A 34 10.39 7.38 -9.93
C LEU A 34 9.70 8.12 -11.08
N ASN A 35 9.49 9.41 -10.90
CA ASN A 35 9.03 10.34 -11.93
C ASN A 35 10.05 11.48 -12.08
N GLN A 36 10.06 12.12 -13.25
CA GLN A 36 10.88 13.29 -13.47
C GLN A 36 10.10 14.40 -14.17
N THR A 37 10.38 15.63 -13.76
CA THR A 37 9.90 16.85 -14.44
C THR A 37 11.11 17.64 -14.93
N PRO A 38 10.92 18.78 -15.62
CA PRO A 38 12.04 19.66 -15.93
C PRO A 38 12.82 20.12 -14.69
N LYS A 39 12.14 20.30 -13.54
CA LYS A 39 12.70 20.86 -12.29
C LYS A 39 12.94 19.85 -11.17
N THR A 40 12.22 18.73 -11.16
CA THR A 40 12.24 17.77 -10.03
C THR A 40 12.53 16.35 -10.47
N ILE A 41 13.01 15.57 -9.51
CA ILE A 41 13.01 14.11 -9.50
C ILE A 41 12.15 13.70 -8.31
N ASP A 42 11.01 13.05 -8.59
CA ASP A 42 10.08 12.62 -7.55
C ASP A 42 10.23 11.11 -7.35
N ILE A 43 10.65 10.68 -6.17
CA ILE A 43 10.79 9.26 -5.84
C ILE A 43 9.63 8.78 -4.98
N ARG A 44 9.18 7.55 -5.23
CA ARG A 44 8.18 6.86 -4.41
C ARG A 44 8.87 5.74 -3.64
N VAL A 45 8.75 5.77 -2.32
CA VAL A 45 9.47 4.86 -1.40
C VAL A 45 8.53 4.27 -0.37
N ALA A 46 8.85 3.07 0.11
CA ALA A 46 8.13 2.46 1.22
C ALA A 46 8.27 3.31 2.50
N THR A 47 7.22 3.33 3.33
CA THR A 47 7.16 4.15 4.55
C THR A 47 6.25 3.48 5.57
N GLY A 48 6.65 3.57 6.84
CA GLY A 48 5.85 3.24 8.01
C GLY A 48 5.06 4.45 8.54
N GLY A 49 5.06 5.58 7.82
CA GLY A 49 4.28 6.78 8.14
C GLY A 49 5.06 7.95 8.75
N CYS A 50 6.38 7.83 8.94
CA CYS A 50 7.20 8.98 9.36
C CYS A 50 8.44 9.24 8.50
N THR A 51 8.63 8.47 7.42
CA THR A 51 9.59 8.77 6.34
C THR A 51 9.41 10.19 5.83
N GLN A 52 10.49 10.97 5.89
CA GLN A 52 10.61 12.34 5.40
C GLN A 52 11.74 12.45 4.36
N LYS A 53 11.88 13.61 3.71
CA LYS A 53 12.88 13.84 2.65
C LYS A 53 14.31 13.74 3.19
N GLU A 54 14.49 14.23 4.41
CA GLU A 54 15.74 14.30 5.18
C GLU A 54 16.22 12.92 5.65
N ASP A 55 15.38 11.89 5.55
CA ASP A 55 15.75 10.51 5.84
C ASP A 55 16.57 9.85 4.71
N PHE A 56 16.81 10.57 3.61
CA PHE A 56 17.56 10.10 2.44
C PHE A 56 18.77 10.96 2.10
N LYS A 57 19.77 10.30 1.52
CA LYS A 57 20.90 10.92 0.83
C LYS A 57 20.84 10.47 -0.63
N ILE A 58 20.89 11.44 -1.55
CA ILE A 58 21.03 11.15 -2.99
C ILE A 58 22.48 11.43 -3.37
N ASP A 59 23.18 10.41 -3.85
CA ASP A 59 24.52 10.51 -4.41
C ASP A 59 24.42 10.72 -5.93
N VAL A 60 25.06 11.78 -6.44
CA VAL A 60 25.01 12.16 -7.86
C VAL A 60 26.43 12.12 -8.43
N LYS A 61 26.74 11.04 -9.16
CA LYS A 61 28.02 10.88 -9.83
C LYS A 61 27.95 11.50 -11.22
N LYS A 62 28.67 12.60 -11.39
CA LYS A 62 28.95 13.21 -12.71
C LYS A 62 30.02 12.38 -13.42
N GLY A 63 29.89 12.18 -14.73
CA GLY A 63 30.91 11.50 -15.52
C GLY A 63 32.23 12.28 -15.56
N LEU A 64 33.31 11.65 -16.05
CA LEU A 64 34.67 12.23 -16.11
C LEU A 64 34.77 13.59 -16.83
N THR A 65 33.79 13.93 -17.65
CA THR A 65 33.71 15.17 -18.44
C THR A 65 32.70 16.19 -17.89
N GLU A 66 32.12 15.91 -16.72
CA GLU A 66 30.95 16.59 -16.11
C GLU A 66 29.70 16.67 -17.01
N LYS A 67 29.66 15.91 -18.11
CA LYS A 67 28.53 15.86 -19.04
C LYS A 67 27.62 14.66 -18.76
N SER A 68 26.41 14.77 -19.29
CA SER A 68 25.36 13.73 -19.30
C SER A 68 25.89 12.38 -19.83
N PRO A 69 25.40 11.23 -19.34
CA PRO A 69 24.41 11.07 -18.28
C PRO A 69 25.03 11.09 -16.87
N TYR A 70 24.31 11.66 -15.90
CA TYR A 70 24.67 11.53 -14.49
C TYR A 70 24.15 10.20 -13.92
N SER A 71 24.86 9.58 -12.99
CA SER A 71 24.36 8.42 -12.25
C SER A 71 23.85 8.85 -10.88
N ILE A 72 22.57 8.61 -10.60
CA ILE A 72 21.95 8.91 -9.30
C ILE A 72 21.74 7.62 -8.50
N THR A 73 22.11 7.66 -7.22
CA THR A 73 21.88 6.57 -6.27
C THR A 73 21.23 7.12 -5.01
N ILE A 74 20.03 6.64 -4.69
CA ILE A 74 19.27 7.02 -3.49
C ILE A 74 19.61 6.04 -2.37
N TYR A 75 20.00 6.58 -1.22
CA TYR A 75 20.24 5.84 0.01
C TYR A 75 19.29 6.34 1.10
N ARG A 76 18.71 5.44 1.87
CA ARG A 76 18.06 5.80 3.13
C ARG A 76 19.12 5.87 4.22
N ILE A 77 19.20 7.01 4.90
CA ILE A 77 20.15 7.27 5.99
C ILE A 77 19.49 7.23 7.37
N LYS A 78 18.16 7.30 7.43
CA LYS A 78 17.38 7.13 8.66
C LYS A 78 16.21 6.17 8.44
N ASN A 79 16.15 5.16 9.29
CA ASN A 79 15.14 4.11 9.25
C ASN A 79 13.75 4.67 9.63
N ASP A 80 12.71 4.25 8.91
CA ASP A 80 11.33 4.43 9.32
C ASP A 80 10.92 3.28 10.26
N TYR A 81 10.63 3.62 11.52
CA TYR A 81 10.18 2.71 12.56
C TYR A 81 8.68 2.87 12.89
N CYS A 82 7.96 3.71 12.16
CA CYS A 82 6.54 3.93 12.36
C CYS A 82 5.71 2.76 11.79
N LYS A 83 4.43 2.68 12.18
CA LYS A 83 3.55 1.53 11.92
C LYS A 83 2.23 1.89 11.22
N ALA A 84 2.27 2.90 10.35
CA ALA A 84 1.18 3.22 9.43
C ALA A 84 1.32 2.40 8.14
N TYR A 85 0.20 1.86 7.65
CA TYR A 85 0.16 1.13 6.40
C TYR A 85 -0.09 2.07 5.22
N LEU A 86 0.94 2.30 4.41
CA LEU A 86 0.92 3.16 3.22
C LEU A 86 1.40 2.34 2.01
N PRO A 87 0.51 1.61 1.31
CA PRO A 87 0.90 0.65 0.26
C PRO A 87 1.49 1.34 -0.97
N GLU A 88 0.97 2.53 -1.28
CA GLU A 88 1.50 3.42 -2.33
C GLU A 88 2.81 4.11 -1.90
N GLY A 89 3.29 3.87 -0.68
CA GLY A 89 4.42 4.58 -0.10
C GLY A 89 4.18 6.09 0.08
N VAL A 90 5.27 6.84 0.17
CA VAL A 90 5.29 8.32 0.16
C VAL A 90 6.01 8.81 -1.09
N LEU A 91 5.53 9.92 -1.66
CA LEU A 91 6.20 10.64 -2.74
C LEU A 91 7.10 11.72 -2.14
N LEU A 92 8.38 11.69 -2.49
CA LEU A 92 9.38 12.66 -2.05
C LEU A 92 9.95 13.39 -3.26
N SER A 93 9.76 14.70 -3.33
CA SER A 93 10.21 15.53 -4.45
C SER A 93 11.55 16.20 -4.14
N PHE A 94 12.52 15.94 -5.03
CA PHE A 94 13.83 16.56 -4.99
C PHE A 94 13.98 17.53 -6.15
N THR A 95 14.54 18.72 -5.93
CA THR A 95 14.82 19.68 -7.02
C THR A 95 16.13 19.28 -7.71
N LYS A 96 16.26 19.53 -9.01
CA LYS A 96 17.53 19.23 -9.70
C LYS A 96 18.65 20.15 -9.21
N GLU A 97 18.30 21.38 -8.84
CA GLU A 97 19.19 22.38 -8.29
C GLU A 97 19.81 21.95 -6.96
N GLU A 98 19.05 21.38 -6.01
CA GLU A 98 19.62 20.90 -4.73
C GLU A 98 20.48 19.64 -4.91
N LEU A 99 20.23 18.86 -5.97
CA LEU A 99 21.02 17.70 -6.38
C LEU A 99 22.26 18.07 -7.22
N GLY A 100 22.47 19.36 -7.51
CA GLY A 100 23.57 19.84 -8.36
C GLY A 100 23.48 19.38 -9.82
N ILE A 101 22.28 19.04 -10.28
CA ILE A 101 21.93 18.60 -11.65
C ILE A 101 21.43 19.82 -12.43
N ASN A 102 22.12 20.19 -13.50
CA ASN A 102 21.86 21.42 -14.25
C ASN A 102 21.32 21.13 -15.66
N GLY A 103 20.12 21.65 -15.96
CA GLY A 103 19.52 21.64 -17.29
C GLY A 103 18.73 20.38 -17.65
N LEU A 104 18.55 20.15 -18.96
CA LEU A 104 17.91 18.94 -19.51
C LEU A 104 18.93 17.78 -19.55
N THR A 105 19.33 17.30 -18.37
CA THR A 105 20.28 16.19 -18.23
C THR A 105 19.56 14.84 -18.22
N GLU A 106 20.05 13.88 -19.00
CA GLU A 106 19.69 12.48 -18.85
C GLU A 106 20.40 11.91 -17.60
N PHE A 107 19.76 10.99 -16.90
CA PHE A 107 20.37 10.33 -15.76
C PHE A 107 20.03 8.86 -15.68
N ILE A 108 20.98 8.09 -15.17
CA ILE A 108 20.87 6.66 -14.90
C ILE A 108 20.55 6.50 -13.42
N VAL A 109 19.45 5.81 -13.12
CA VAL A 109 19.07 5.44 -11.75
C VAL A 109 19.69 4.09 -11.45
N THR A 110 20.53 4.00 -10.42
CA THR A 110 21.23 2.75 -10.04
C THR A 110 20.44 1.90 -9.03
N ASN A 111 19.39 2.48 -8.45
CA ASN A 111 18.53 1.81 -7.47
C ASN A 111 17.76 0.63 -8.06
N ARG A 112 17.53 -0.38 -7.21
CA ARG A 112 16.55 -1.43 -7.50
C ARG A 112 15.14 -0.83 -7.47
N PHE A 113 14.24 -1.33 -8.32
CA PHE A 113 12.81 -1.05 -8.26
C PHE A 113 12.06 -2.31 -7.82
N GLY A 114 11.06 -2.15 -6.96
CA GLY A 114 10.25 -3.26 -6.45
C GLY A 114 9.71 -3.05 -5.04
N ASN A 115 9.02 -4.05 -4.52
CA ASN A 115 8.39 -4.06 -3.19
C ASN A 115 9.31 -4.65 -2.09
N THR A 116 10.62 -4.63 -2.29
CA THR A 116 11.63 -5.26 -1.42
C THR A 116 12.47 -4.27 -0.62
N SER A 117 12.01 -3.02 -0.48
CA SER A 117 12.63 -2.06 0.46
C SER A 117 12.63 -2.68 1.86
N GLN A 118 13.69 -2.48 2.63
CA GLN A 118 13.83 -3.09 3.96
C GLN A 118 12.82 -2.54 5.00
N HIS A 119 12.08 -1.48 4.64
CA HIS A 119 10.92 -0.97 5.40
C HIS A 119 9.58 -1.58 4.97
N LEU A 120 9.57 -2.41 3.92
CA LEU A 120 8.48 -3.33 3.66
C LEU A 120 8.67 -4.59 4.50
N ILE A 121 7.73 -4.78 5.44
CA ILE A 121 7.43 -6.04 6.11
C ILE A 121 8.41 -6.45 7.23
N VAL A 122 8.52 -5.62 8.28
CA VAL A 122 8.66 -6.15 9.65
C VAL A 122 7.30 -6.75 10.05
N GLY A 123 7.03 -7.96 9.57
CA GLY A 123 5.82 -8.73 9.88
C GLY A 123 5.08 -9.29 8.67
N ILE A 124 5.50 -10.47 8.17
CA ILE A 124 4.56 -11.43 7.57
C ILE A 124 3.84 -12.14 8.73
N GLN A 125 3.16 -11.32 9.52
CA GLN A 125 2.18 -11.69 10.50
C GLN A 125 1.05 -10.74 10.13
N GLU A 126 -0.04 -11.28 9.56
CA GLU A 126 -1.15 -10.46 9.07
C GLU A 126 -1.45 -9.41 10.15
N ASP A 127 -1.26 -8.12 9.84
CA ASP A 127 -1.71 -7.10 10.76
C ASP A 127 -3.24 -7.26 10.80
N HIS A 128 -3.72 -7.93 11.84
CA HIS A 128 -5.12 -8.25 11.99
C HIS A 128 -5.95 -6.96 11.95
N ASN A 129 -5.39 -5.81 12.35
CA ASN A 129 -6.06 -4.52 12.24
C ASN A 129 -6.16 -4.04 10.78
N PHE A 130 -5.11 -4.20 9.96
CA PHE A 130 -5.17 -3.95 8.52
C PHE A 130 -6.15 -4.89 7.81
N LEU A 131 -6.06 -6.21 8.05
CA LEU A 131 -6.96 -7.19 7.45
C LEU A 131 -8.41 -6.88 7.85
N LYS A 132 -8.68 -6.65 9.15
CA LYS A 132 -10.00 -6.23 9.63
C LYS A 132 -10.47 -4.94 8.96
N LYS A 133 -9.60 -3.94 8.76
CA LYS A 133 -9.95 -2.69 8.03
C LYS A 133 -10.38 -2.99 6.60
N VAL A 134 -9.60 -3.76 5.85
CA VAL A 134 -9.89 -4.07 4.43
C VAL A 134 -11.17 -4.90 4.30
N LEU A 135 -11.40 -5.85 5.21
CA LEU A 135 -12.62 -6.64 5.22
C LEU A 135 -13.85 -5.80 5.65
N LEU A 136 -13.70 -4.88 6.60
CA LEU A 136 -14.74 -3.92 6.99
C LEU A 136 -15.11 -2.97 5.82
N ASP A 137 -14.11 -2.43 5.12
CA ASP A 137 -14.31 -1.63 3.91
C ASP A 137 -15.07 -2.44 2.83
N ALA A 138 -14.71 -3.71 2.65
CA ALA A 138 -15.39 -4.63 1.73
C ALA A 138 -16.83 -4.97 2.17
N THR A 139 -17.11 -5.12 3.46
CA THR A 139 -18.48 -5.28 3.99
C THR A 139 -19.32 -4.04 3.72
N ILE A 140 -18.78 -2.84 3.94
CA ILE A 140 -19.48 -1.57 3.63
C ILE A 140 -19.75 -1.48 2.12
N GLN A 141 -18.80 -1.86 1.27
CA GLN A 141 -18.99 -1.90 -0.19
C GLN A 141 -20.05 -2.94 -0.61
N ALA A 142 -20.07 -4.12 0.00
CA ALA A 142 -21.08 -5.16 -0.21
C ALA A 142 -22.51 -4.66 0.10
N ILE A 143 -22.69 -4.01 1.26
CA ILE A 143 -23.99 -3.43 1.65
C ILE A 143 -24.40 -2.31 0.68
N ASN A 144 -23.46 -1.47 0.22
CA ASN A 144 -23.76 -0.45 -0.81
C ASN A 144 -24.25 -1.08 -2.14
N MET A 145 -23.75 -2.26 -2.51
CA MET A 145 -24.20 -2.98 -3.72
C MET A 145 -25.64 -3.51 -3.57
N ASP A 146 -26.03 -3.95 -2.37
CA ASP A 146 -27.42 -4.33 -2.09
C ASP A 146 -28.34 -3.11 -1.97
N ILE A 147 -27.93 -2.03 -1.29
CA ILE A 147 -28.66 -0.74 -1.27
C ILE A 147 -28.96 -0.25 -2.70
N LYS A 148 -27.98 -0.32 -3.61
CA LYS A 148 -28.18 0.05 -5.02
C LYS A 148 -29.22 -0.84 -5.71
N ARG A 149 -29.23 -2.15 -5.41
CA ARG A 149 -30.21 -3.10 -5.96
C ARG A 149 -31.62 -2.84 -5.44
N TYR A 150 -31.78 -2.66 -4.13
CA TYR A 150 -33.07 -2.37 -3.52
C TYR A 150 -33.69 -1.07 -4.04
N LYS A 151 -32.88 -0.01 -4.25
CA LYS A 151 -33.35 1.23 -4.92
C LYS A 151 -33.91 0.95 -6.32
N ALA A 152 -33.17 0.23 -7.16
CA ALA A 152 -33.64 -0.14 -8.50
C ALA A 152 -34.91 -1.02 -8.46
N TRP A 153 -35.03 -1.93 -7.49
CA TRP A 153 -36.25 -2.73 -7.29
C TRP A 153 -37.45 -1.88 -6.85
N ILE A 154 -37.27 -0.89 -5.97
CA ILE A 154 -38.33 0.06 -5.57
C ILE A 154 -38.78 0.90 -6.77
N GLU A 155 -37.87 1.35 -7.62
CA GLU A 155 -38.18 2.09 -8.85
C GLU A 155 -39.01 1.24 -9.83
N GLN A 156 -38.61 -0.01 -10.06
CA GLN A 156 -39.25 -0.94 -11.00
C GLN A 156 -40.53 -1.60 -10.48
N ALA A 157 -40.77 -1.62 -9.17
CA ALA A 157 -41.95 -2.24 -8.57
C ALA A 157 -43.24 -1.47 -8.86
N SER A 158 -44.14 -2.11 -9.62
CA SER A 158 -45.55 -1.72 -9.81
C SER A 158 -46.46 -2.19 -8.66
N ASP A 159 -46.16 -3.35 -8.08
CA ASP A 159 -46.86 -3.93 -6.93
C ASP A 159 -46.56 -3.12 -5.65
N LYS A 160 -47.61 -2.61 -4.99
CA LYS A 160 -47.50 -1.77 -3.78
C LYS A 160 -46.97 -2.52 -2.56
N VAL A 161 -47.28 -3.81 -2.42
CA VAL A 161 -46.85 -4.65 -1.29
C VAL A 161 -45.36 -4.93 -1.43
N LYS A 162 -44.92 -5.44 -2.59
CA LYS A 162 -43.49 -5.66 -2.86
C LYS A 162 -42.67 -4.39 -2.76
N LYS A 163 -43.23 -3.25 -3.20
CA LYS A 163 -42.57 -1.93 -3.06
C LYS A 163 -42.43 -1.50 -1.60
N ALA A 164 -43.32 -1.91 -0.70
CA ALA A 164 -43.18 -1.68 0.73
C ALA A 164 -42.14 -2.62 1.36
N GLU A 165 -42.14 -3.91 1.00
CA GLU A 165 -41.12 -4.90 1.42
C GLU A 165 -39.70 -4.44 1.03
N TYR A 166 -39.51 -3.97 -0.21
CA TYR A 166 -38.22 -3.45 -0.65
C TYR A 166 -37.80 -2.17 0.10
N LYS A 167 -38.74 -1.30 0.49
CA LYS A 167 -38.42 -0.14 1.33
C LYS A 167 -37.94 -0.58 2.72
N GLN A 168 -38.63 -1.52 3.36
CA GLN A 168 -38.22 -2.06 4.65
C GLN A 168 -36.83 -2.72 4.60
N GLY A 169 -36.54 -3.47 3.53
CA GLY A 169 -35.22 -4.04 3.29
C GLY A 169 -34.13 -2.97 3.08
N LEU A 170 -34.43 -1.92 2.32
CA LEU A 170 -33.54 -0.77 2.13
C LEU A 170 -33.23 -0.06 3.45
N ASP A 171 -34.25 0.20 4.28
CA ASP A 171 -34.08 0.89 5.57
C ASP A 171 -33.19 0.06 6.52
N ARG A 172 -33.38 -1.27 6.58
CA ARG A 172 -32.48 -2.17 7.33
C ARG A 172 -31.04 -2.09 6.80
N LEU A 173 -30.83 -2.15 5.48
CA LEU A 173 -29.49 -2.08 4.88
C LEU A 173 -28.80 -0.73 5.17
N VAL A 174 -29.55 0.38 5.23
CA VAL A 174 -29.02 1.70 5.61
C VAL A 174 -28.58 1.73 7.08
N GLN A 175 -29.38 1.17 7.99
CA GLN A 175 -29.02 1.05 9.42
C GLN A 175 -27.79 0.14 9.61
N GLU A 176 -27.74 -1.00 8.92
CA GLU A 176 -26.61 -1.93 9.00
C GLU A 176 -25.33 -1.33 8.40
N LYS A 177 -25.43 -0.61 7.27
CA LYS A 177 -24.31 0.16 6.73
C LYS A 177 -23.76 1.14 7.78
N GLN A 178 -24.65 1.89 8.44
CA GLN A 178 -24.24 2.87 9.46
C GLN A 178 -23.48 2.20 10.62
N LYS A 179 -23.93 1.03 11.10
CA LYS A 179 -23.22 0.22 12.11
C LYS A 179 -21.77 -0.04 11.71
N TYR A 180 -21.52 -0.50 10.49
CA TYR A 180 -20.16 -0.79 10.02
C TYR A 180 -19.36 0.49 9.74
N GLN A 181 -19.98 1.57 9.26
CA GLN A 181 -19.29 2.85 9.04
C GLN A 181 -18.77 3.51 10.32
N THR A 182 -19.40 3.26 11.47
CA THR A 182 -18.94 3.75 12.78
C THR A 182 -18.05 2.76 13.53
N MET A 183 -17.88 1.54 13.02
CA MET A 183 -17.06 0.50 13.63
C MET A 183 -15.57 0.81 13.44
N LYS A 184 -14.76 0.68 14.49
CA LYS A 184 -13.30 0.75 14.33
C LYS A 184 -12.81 -0.58 13.78
N PRO A 185 -11.78 -0.61 12.91
CA PRO A 185 -11.22 -1.85 12.38
C PRO A 185 -10.88 -2.88 13.47
N ILE A 186 -10.30 -2.47 14.60
CA ILE A 186 -9.95 -3.38 15.70
C ILE A 186 -11.16 -4.15 16.27
N ASP A 187 -12.36 -3.55 16.25
CA ASP A 187 -13.61 -4.11 16.78
C ASP A 187 -14.31 -5.04 15.76
N TYR A 188 -13.90 -5.03 14.49
CA TYR A 188 -14.50 -5.88 13.45
C TYR A 188 -14.09 -7.34 13.64
N GLU A 189 -15.04 -8.26 13.70
CA GLU A 189 -14.78 -9.71 13.79
C GLU A 189 -14.36 -10.24 12.41
N LEU A 190 -13.33 -11.09 12.37
CA LEU A 190 -12.88 -11.66 11.09
C LEU A 190 -13.91 -12.69 10.60
N PRO A 191 -14.52 -12.49 9.41
CA PRO A 191 -15.48 -13.43 8.85
C PRO A 191 -14.81 -14.76 8.48
N LYS A 192 -15.63 -15.77 8.16
CA LYS A 192 -15.14 -17.09 7.75
C LYS A 192 -14.23 -16.99 6.51
N LYS A 193 -13.02 -17.53 6.60
CA LYS A 193 -12.11 -17.75 5.47
C LYS A 193 -12.45 -19.06 4.74
N ILE A 194 -12.32 -19.05 3.43
CA ILE A 194 -12.56 -20.18 2.52
C ILE A 194 -11.39 -20.29 1.54
N THR A 195 -11.00 -21.52 1.22
CA THR A 195 -10.02 -21.86 0.17
C THR A 195 -10.61 -22.91 -0.76
N LEU A 196 -10.48 -22.74 -2.07
CA LEU A 196 -11.02 -23.64 -3.10
C LEU A 196 -10.44 -23.32 -4.50
N VAL A 197 -10.76 -24.13 -5.51
CA VAL A 197 -10.40 -23.89 -6.92
C VAL A 197 -11.64 -23.54 -7.74
N GLY A 198 -11.53 -22.55 -8.62
CA GLY A 198 -12.62 -22.18 -9.54
C GLY A 198 -12.23 -21.15 -10.59
N GLN A 199 -13.20 -20.76 -11.41
CA GLN A 199 -13.06 -19.80 -12.50
C GLN A 199 -13.66 -18.43 -12.12
N TYR A 200 -12.94 -17.34 -12.43
CA TYR A 200 -13.45 -15.98 -12.20
C TYR A 200 -14.27 -15.48 -13.39
N GLU A 201 -15.54 -15.18 -13.18
CA GLU A 201 -16.46 -14.65 -14.21
C GLU A 201 -16.63 -13.12 -14.17
N GLY A 202 -15.63 -12.39 -13.67
CA GLY A 202 -15.59 -10.92 -13.70
C GLY A 202 -16.37 -10.21 -12.59
N ARG A 203 -17.28 -10.92 -11.90
CA ARG A 203 -17.94 -10.48 -10.64
C ARG A 203 -18.21 -11.62 -9.66
N GLN A 204 -17.97 -12.85 -10.07
CA GLN A 204 -18.36 -14.06 -9.34
C GLN A 204 -17.28 -15.11 -9.55
N ILE A 205 -17.12 -15.99 -8.56
CA ILE A 205 -16.30 -17.20 -8.70
C ILE A 205 -17.25 -18.40 -8.89
N LEU A 206 -16.96 -19.24 -9.88
CA LEU A 206 -17.65 -20.50 -10.16
C LEU A 206 -16.72 -21.67 -9.86
N PHE A 207 -17.10 -22.61 -9.00
CA PHE A 207 -16.23 -23.75 -8.68
C PHE A 207 -16.54 -24.99 -9.50
N LYS A 208 -15.49 -25.76 -9.71
CA LYS A 208 -15.53 -27.10 -10.26
C LYS A 208 -16.46 -27.97 -9.39
N GLY A 209 -17.56 -28.47 -9.98
CA GLY A 209 -18.56 -29.27 -9.27
C GLY A 209 -19.62 -28.48 -8.47
N GLN A 210 -19.68 -27.15 -8.58
CA GLN A 210 -20.75 -26.36 -7.95
C GLN A 210 -22.13 -26.71 -8.55
N SER A 211 -23.12 -26.99 -7.71
CA SER A 211 -24.50 -27.22 -8.16
C SER A 211 -25.16 -25.91 -8.60
N LYS A 212 -26.22 -25.99 -9.42
CA LYS A 212 -27.03 -24.82 -9.85
C LYS A 212 -27.70 -24.05 -8.68
N LEU A 213 -27.64 -24.58 -7.46
CA LEU A 213 -28.20 -24.01 -6.23
C LEU A 213 -27.12 -23.70 -5.17
N GLY A 214 -25.85 -24.03 -5.47
CA GLY A 214 -24.74 -23.97 -4.52
C GLY A 214 -24.17 -22.56 -4.34
N PRO A 215 -23.44 -22.30 -3.24
CA PRO A 215 -23.16 -20.95 -2.77
C PRO A 215 -22.46 -20.07 -3.80
N PHE A 216 -23.10 -18.95 -4.15
CA PHE A 216 -22.57 -18.01 -5.13
C PHE A 216 -21.74 -16.93 -4.43
N TYR A 217 -20.47 -16.84 -4.76
CA TYR A 217 -19.53 -15.88 -4.15
C TYR A 217 -19.26 -14.74 -5.11
N ASN A 218 -19.72 -13.55 -4.73
CA ASN A 218 -19.70 -12.34 -5.53
C ASN A 218 -18.50 -11.50 -5.09
N VAL A 219 -17.51 -11.35 -5.95
CA VAL A 219 -16.27 -10.64 -5.62
C VAL A 219 -16.58 -9.14 -5.53
N VAL A 220 -16.34 -8.57 -4.35
CA VAL A 220 -16.51 -7.13 -4.08
C VAL A 220 -15.19 -6.38 -4.29
N ALA A 221 -14.11 -6.98 -3.79
CA ALA A 221 -12.74 -6.52 -4.00
C ALA A 221 -11.77 -7.72 -3.91
N SER A 222 -10.53 -7.49 -4.34
CA SER A 222 -9.46 -8.49 -4.37
C SER A 222 -8.12 -7.79 -4.15
N SER A 223 -7.23 -8.38 -3.36
CA SER A 223 -5.81 -8.01 -3.30
C SER A 223 -5.02 -8.54 -4.50
N SER A 224 -5.55 -9.58 -5.16
CA SER A 224 -4.92 -10.26 -6.31
C SER A 224 -5.54 -9.79 -7.62
N PRO A 225 -4.76 -9.60 -8.71
CA PRO A 225 -5.31 -9.29 -10.02
C PRO A 225 -6.11 -10.48 -10.57
N LEU A 226 -7.37 -10.26 -10.96
CA LEU A 226 -8.27 -11.30 -11.46
C LEU A 226 -8.66 -11.05 -12.92
N THR A 227 -8.30 -11.98 -13.80
CA THR A 227 -8.66 -12.03 -15.22
C THR A 227 -9.91 -12.87 -15.39
N LYS A 228 -10.91 -12.35 -16.12
CA LYS A 228 -12.14 -13.11 -16.43
C LYS A 228 -11.82 -14.35 -17.26
N GLY A 229 -12.49 -15.47 -16.97
CA GLY A 229 -12.35 -16.74 -17.68
C GLY A 229 -11.16 -17.58 -17.24
N LYS A 230 -10.36 -17.11 -16.28
CA LYS A 230 -9.19 -17.83 -15.76
C LYS A 230 -9.54 -18.61 -14.49
N GLU A 231 -8.98 -19.82 -14.38
CA GLU A 231 -9.04 -20.68 -13.19
C GLU A 231 -7.93 -20.29 -12.18
N TYR A 232 -8.26 -20.33 -10.88
CA TYR A 232 -7.36 -20.02 -9.79
C TYR A 232 -7.65 -20.90 -8.56
N SER A 233 -6.62 -21.13 -7.76
CA SER A 233 -6.77 -21.47 -6.34
C SER A 233 -6.97 -20.18 -5.55
N PHE A 234 -8.19 -19.97 -5.03
CA PHE A 234 -8.56 -18.77 -4.28
C PHE A 234 -8.46 -18.98 -2.78
N GLU A 235 -8.05 -17.92 -2.09
CA GLU A 235 -8.27 -17.70 -0.66
C GLU A 235 -9.09 -16.42 -0.48
N PHE A 236 -10.19 -16.49 0.26
CA PHE A 236 -11.11 -15.35 0.42
C PHE A 236 -11.93 -15.41 1.71
N TYR A 237 -12.50 -14.26 2.06
CA TYR A 237 -13.31 -14.05 3.26
C TYR A 237 -14.78 -13.78 2.90
N LEU A 238 -15.72 -14.34 3.67
CA LEU A 238 -17.17 -14.15 3.51
C LEU A 238 -17.65 -12.84 4.14
N VAL A 239 -17.38 -11.70 3.50
CA VAL A 239 -17.53 -10.36 4.10
C VAL A 239 -18.97 -9.90 4.36
N TYR A 240 -19.96 -10.40 3.60
CA TYR A 240 -21.38 -10.08 3.84
C TYR A 240 -22.30 -11.13 3.18
N PRO A 241 -23.35 -11.63 3.86
CA PRO A 241 -24.35 -12.50 3.23
C PRO A 241 -25.24 -11.71 2.26
N ARG A 242 -25.81 -12.39 1.26
CA ARG A 242 -26.76 -11.81 0.31
C ARG A 242 -28.15 -12.42 0.52
N GLU A 243 -29.17 -11.58 0.48
CA GLU A 243 -30.57 -12.01 0.61
C GLU A 243 -31.04 -12.75 -0.66
N TYR A 244 -30.99 -14.08 -0.61
CA TYR A 244 -31.46 -15.01 -1.64
C TYR A 244 -32.11 -16.24 -0.99
N GLN A 245 -32.87 -16.99 -1.80
CA GLN A 245 -33.50 -18.27 -1.40
C GLN A 245 -32.48 -19.41 -1.19
N PHE A 246 -31.19 -19.14 -1.44
CA PHE A 246 -30.07 -20.07 -1.29
C PHE A 246 -28.87 -19.30 -0.70
N PRO A 247 -27.90 -19.98 -0.07
CA PRO A 247 -26.68 -19.35 0.42
C PRO A 247 -25.98 -18.56 -0.70
N SER A 248 -25.69 -17.30 -0.44
CA SER A 248 -25.06 -16.40 -1.40
C SER A 248 -24.30 -15.36 -0.61
N TYR A 249 -23.06 -15.08 -1.01
CA TYR A 249 -22.14 -14.24 -0.24
C TYR A 249 -21.45 -13.23 -1.15
N TYR A 250 -21.12 -12.10 -0.56
CA TYR A 250 -20.05 -11.23 -1.02
C TYR A 250 -18.72 -11.67 -0.44
N VAL A 251 -17.66 -11.54 -1.23
CA VAL A 251 -16.33 -11.99 -0.84
C VAL A 251 -15.23 -10.98 -1.13
N TYR A 252 -14.24 -10.99 -0.26
CA TYR A 252 -12.96 -10.33 -0.47
C TYR A 252 -11.89 -11.38 -0.73
N VAL A 253 -11.25 -11.35 -1.89
CA VAL A 253 -10.20 -12.31 -2.28
C VAL A 253 -8.85 -11.82 -1.74
N THR A 254 -8.22 -12.58 -0.84
CA THR A 254 -6.88 -12.29 -0.30
C THR A 254 -5.75 -12.92 -1.10
N LYS A 255 -6.03 -13.99 -1.85
CA LYS A 255 -5.06 -14.65 -2.72
C LYS A 255 -5.76 -15.30 -3.91
N ALA A 256 -5.18 -15.20 -5.09
CA ALA A 256 -5.54 -15.99 -6.26
C ALA A 256 -4.26 -16.50 -6.93
N GLY A 257 -3.91 -17.76 -6.68
CA GLY A 257 -2.78 -18.43 -7.31
C GLY A 257 -3.20 -19.10 -8.62
N ASN A 258 -2.29 -19.15 -9.59
CA ASN A 258 -2.42 -20.13 -10.66
C ASN A 258 -2.27 -21.54 -10.05
N GLU A 259 -3.03 -22.50 -10.56
CA GLU A 259 -2.71 -23.92 -10.42
C GLU A 259 -1.59 -24.30 -11.41
#